data_AF-A0A520GV16-F1
#
_entry.id   AF-A0A520GV16-F1
#
_cell.length_a   1.000
_cell.length_b   1.000
_cell.length_c   1.000
_cell.angle_alpha   90.00
_cell.angle_beta   90.00
_cell.angle_gamma   90.00
#
_symmetry.space_group_name_H-M   'P 1'
#
loop_
_entity.id
_entity.type
_entity.pdbx_description
1 polymer ?
#
loop_
_entity_poly.entity_id
_entity_poly.type
_entity_poly.pdbx_seq_one_letter_code
_entity_poly.pdbx_strand_id
1 'polypeptide(L)'
;DQDFPNSIEVQLLGGSGNGERPTANLCTPGTQFVLNGKVVKNHCIESSSKTFNGEQWVRVEVLVLGDSTIVHYINGDEVLRYDRPQKDPVAGAEEGELIKSGSISLQSESHPIDFRKVEIIDLEKYAKDPAKLAEVVNKLMAVKRIPKQ
;
A
#
# COMPACT_ATOMS: atom_id res chain seq x y z
N ASP A 1 22.66 10.99 11.85
CA ASP A 1 21.22 10.75 12.04
C ASP A 1 20.49 10.99 10.74
N GLN A 2 19.81 9.96 10.25
CA GLN A 2 18.99 10.03 9.04
C GLN A 2 17.55 10.10 9.50
N ASP A 3 16.85 11.18 9.17
CA ASP A 3 15.41 11.27 9.38
C ASP A 3 14.70 10.18 8.60
N PHE A 4 13.63 9.63 9.18
CA PHE A 4 12.79 8.65 8.48
C PHE A 4 12.26 9.29 7.18
N PRO A 5 12.37 8.62 6.03
CA PRO A 5 11.94 9.22 4.76
C PRO A 5 10.43 9.43 4.77
N ASN A 6 9.97 10.48 4.08
CA ASN A 6 8.55 10.60 3.75
C ASN A 6 8.14 9.38 2.91
N SER A 7 7.21 8.57 3.42
CA SER A 7 6.85 7.31 2.79
C SER A 7 5.35 7.04 2.88
N ILE A 8 4.90 6.16 1.99
CA ILE A 8 3.63 5.45 2.08
C ILE A 8 4.00 4.02 2.44
N GLU A 9 3.63 3.59 3.64
CA GLU A 9 4.06 2.30 4.18
C GLU A 9 2.92 1.31 4.20
N VAL A 10 3.13 0.18 3.52
CA VAL A 10 2.24 -0.97 3.59
C VAL A 10 2.72 -1.87 4.71
N GLN A 11 2.10 -1.75 5.88
CA GLN A 11 2.54 -2.42 7.09
C GLN A 11 2.25 -3.93 7.02
N LEU A 12 3.31 -4.73 7.07
CA LEU A 12 3.21 -6.20 7.02
C LEU A 12 3.23 -6.76 8.44
N LEU A 13 2.08 -7.23 8.91
CA LEU A 13 1.91 -7.84 10.22
C LEU A 13 1.54 -9.32 10.12
N GLY A 14 2.07 -10.11 11.04
CA GLY A 14 1.54 -11.41 11.43
C GLY A 14 0.66 -11.30 12.67
N GLY A 15 -0.16 -12.33 12.90
CA GLY A 15 -0.99 -12.41 14.10
C GLY A 15 -0.18 -12.46 15.39
N SER A 16 -0.70 -11.84 16.45
CA SER A 16 -0.11 -11.84 17.80
C SER A 16 -0.51 -13.05 18.64
N GLY A 17 -1.34 -13.95 18.10
CA GLY A 17 -1.95 -15.06 18.84
C GLY A 17 -3.15 -14.66 19.71
N ASN A 18 -3.45 -13.36 19.85
CA ASN A 18 -4.57 -12.83 20.61
C ASN A 18 -5.28 -11.72 19.84
N GLY A 19 -6.58 -11.89 19.58
CA GLY A 19 -7.41 -10.88 18.92
C GLY A 19 -7.15 -10.74 17.42
N GLU A 20 -7.81 -9.75 16.83
CA GLU A 20 -7.62 -9.38 15.42
C GLU A 20 -6.44 -8.42 15.28
N ARG A 21 -5.59 -8.68 14.29
CA ARG A 21 -4.47 -7.87 13.87
C ARG A 21 -4.37 -7.90 12.35
N PRO A 22 -5.08 -6.99 11.64
CA PRO A 22 -5.03 -6.93 10.19
C PRO A 22 -3.62 -6.56 9.69
N THR A 23 -3.33 -6.91 8.44
CA THR A 23 -2.07 -6.66 7.74
C THR A 23 -2.29 -5.83 6.47
N ALA A 24 -1.23 -5.36 5.81
CA ALA A 24 -1.31 -4.35 4.76
C ALA A 24 -2.10 -3.10 5.18
N ASN A 25 -1.95 -2.71 6.44
CA ASN A 25 -2.38 -1.41 6.95
C ASN A 25 -1.56 -0.31 6.25
N LEU A 26 -2.04 0.92 6.31
CA LEU A 26 -1.31 2.08 5.79
C LEU A 26 -0.71 2.85 6.96
N CYS A 27 0.58 3.17 6.90
CA CYS A 27 1.20 4.19 7.73
C CYS A 27 1.88 5.26 6.87
N THR A 28 1.86 6.53 7.31
CA THR A 28 2.22 7.69 6.47
C THR A 28 3.16 8.65 7.20
N PRO A 29 4.43 8.29 7.43
CA PRO A 29 5.38 9.23 8.04
C PRO A 29 5.69 10.35 7.05
N GLY A 30 5.50 11.60 7.48
CA GLY A 30 5.75 12.79 6.66
C GLY A 30 4.83 12.92 5.44
N THR A 31 3.74 12.14 5.38
CA THR A 31 2.80 12.09 4.28
C THR A 31 1.37 11.98 4.78
N GLN A 32 0.43 12.33 3.89
CA GLN A 32 -1.01 12.21 4.10
C GLN A 32 -1.67 11.76 2.79
N PHE A 33 -2.95 11.45 2.86
CA PHE A 33 -3.71 10.89 1.74
C PHE A 33 -5.18 11.28 1.82
N VAL A 34 -5.92 11.03 0.76
CA VAL A 34 -7.36 11.23 0.69
C VAL A 34 -8.07 9.89 0.83
N LEU A 35 -9.01 9.81 1.77
CA LEU A 35 -9.92 8.67 1.93
C LEU A 35 -11.34 9.19 1.91
N ASN A 36 -12.20 8.61 1.06
CA ASN A 36 -13.60 9.02 0.92
C ASN A 36 -13.77 10.54 0.68
N GLY A 37 -12.89 11.10 -0.15
CA GLY A 37 -12.90 12.53 -0.50
C GLY A 37 -12.42 13.49 0.58
N LYS A 38 -11.83 12.99 1.68
CA LYS A 38 -11.28 13.82 2.76
C LYS A 38 -9.82 13.49 3.03
N VAL A 39 -9.03 14.52 3.31
CA VAL A 39 -7.65 14.34 3.79
C VAL A 39 -7.68 13.64 5.15
N VAL A 40 -6.92 12.56 5.28
CA VAL A 40 -6.73 11.82 6.54
C VAL A 40 -5.41 12.23 7.16
N LYS A 41 -5.46 12.70 8.41
CA LYS A 41 -4.30 13.13 9.19
C LYS A 41 -3.80 12.05 10.16
N ASN A 42 -4.50 10.92 10.25
CA ASN A 42 -4.09 9.78 11.04
C ASN A 42 -2.85 9.15 10.42
N HIS A 43 -1.81 9.00 11.23
CA HIS A 43 -0.55 8.41 10.78
C HIS A 43 -0.72 6.96 10.31
N CYS A 44 -1.56 6.16 10.99
CA CYS A 44 -1.87 4.80 10.54
C CYS A 44 -3.39 4.55 10.48
N ILE A 45 -3.81 3.79 9.48
CA ILE A 45 -5.17 3.25 9.36
C ILE A 45 -5.13 1.75 9.07
N GLU A 46 -6.11 1.03 9.62
CA GLU A 46 -6.23 -0.41 9.44
C GLU A 46 -6.85 -0.75 8.08
N SER A 47 -6.38 -1.84 7.49
CA SER A 47 -7.03 -2.45 6.34
C SER A 47 -8.19 -3.35 6.80
N SER A 48 -9.05 -3.76 5.87
CA SER A 48 -10.10 -4.76 6.14
C SER A 48 -9.61 -6.21 6.03
N SER A 49 -8.29 -6.44 6.06
CA SER A 49 -7.73 -7.78 5.91
C SER A 49 -7.98 -8.66 7.14
N LYS A 50 -7.89 -9.97 6.95
CA LYS A 50 -7.91 -10.93 8.06
C LYS A 50 -6.58 -10.91 8.82
N THR A 51 -6.59 -11.48 10.01
CA THR A 51 -5.38 -11.83 10.75
C THR A 51 -4.82 -13.15 10.24
N PHE A 52 -3.52 -13.21 9.99
CA PHE A 52 -2.82 -14.42 9.56
C PHE A 52 -1.86 -14.87 10.68
N ASN A 53 -2.27 -15.91 11.41
CA ASN A 53 -1.53 -16.43 12.56
C ASN A 53 -0.53 -17.53 12.15
N GLY A 54 0.61 -17.60 12.86
CA GLY A 54 1.61 -18.65 12.67
C GLY A 54 2.36 -18.55 11.35
N GLU A 55 3.08 -19.63 11.01
CA GLU A 55 3.89 -19.72 9.80
C GLU A 55 3.00 -20.00 8.58
N GLN A 56 2.78 -18.98 7.77
CA GLN A 56 2.07 -19.10 6.51
C GLN A 56 2.54 -18.05 5.51
N TRP A 57 2.55 -18.43 4.24
CA TRP A 57 2.76 -17.47 3.17
C TRP A 57 1.51 -16.64 2.96
N VAL A 58 1.67 -15.31 2.95
CA VAL A 58 0.64 -14.33 2.60
C VAL A 58 1.09 -13.59 1.34
N ARG A 59 0.21 -13.45 0.35
CA ARG A 59 0.48 -12.62 -0.82
C ARG A 59 -0.01 -11.20 -0.52
N VAL A 60 0.90 -10.24 -0.58
CA VAL A 60 0.56 -8.81 -0.64
C VAL A 60 0.77 -8.32 -2.07
N GLU A 61 -0.16 -7.52 -2.56
CA GLU A 61 -0.06 -6.82 -3.84
C GLU A 61 -0.47 -5.36 -3.63
N VAL A 62 0.19 -4.42 -4.30
CA VAL A 62 -0.09 -2.98 -4.20
C VAL A 62 -0.22 -2.45 -5.61
N LEU A 63 -1.39 -1.91 -5.96
CA LEU A 63 -1.60 -1.19 -7.20
C LEU A 63 -1.34 0.29 -6.94
N VAL A 64 -0.38 0.88 -7.64
CA VAL A 64 -0.03 2.30 -7.53
C VAL A 64 -0.25 2.96 -8.89
N LEU A 65 -1.20 3.88 -8.98
CA LEU A 65 -1.49 4.63 -10.20
C LEU A 65 -1.00 6.08 -10.06
N GLY A 66 0.33 6.25 -10.00
CA GLY A 66 0.94 7.56 -9.77
C GLY A 66 0.42 8.22 -8.51
N ASP A 67 0.01 9.48 -8.62
CA ASP A 67 -0.61 10.26 -7.54
C ASP A 67 -2.14 10.17 -7.52
N SER A 68 -2.76 9.27 -8.30
CA SER A 68 -4.21 9.14 -8.35
C SER A 68 -4.75 8.22 -7.25
N THR A 69 -4.51 6.92 -7.37
CA THR A 69 -5.09 5.90 -6.50
C THR A 69 -4.03 4.87 -6.12
N ILE A 70 -4.06 4.44 -4.85
CA ILE A 70 -3.32 3.30 -4.34
C ILE A 70 -4.30 2.29 -3.74
N VAL A 71 -4.06 1.01 -4.03
CA VAL A 71 -4.90 -0.10 -3.55
C VAL A 71 -4.03 -1.21 -3.00
N HIS A 72 -4.33 -1.68 -1.79
CA HIS A 72 -3.70 -2.82 -1.16
C HIS A 72 -4.57 -4.06 -1.35
N TYR A 73 -3.92 -5.19 -1.65
CA TYR A 73 -4.56 -6.49 -1.75
C TYR A 73 -3.84 -7.50 -0.87
N ILE A 74 -4.63 -8.37 -0.24
CA ILE A 74 -4.15 -9.52 0.51
C ILE A 74 -4.79 -10.78 -0.06
N ASN A 75 -3.96 -11.72 -0.52
CA ASN A 75 -4.39 -12.97 -1.15
C ASN A 75 -5.43 -12.76 -2.28
N GLY A 76 -5.28 -11.67 -3.03
CA GLY A 76 -6.15 -11.30 -4.15
C GLY A 76 -7.46 -10.61 -3.76
N ASP A 77 -7.70 -10.33 -2.48
CA ASP A 77 -8.83 -9.52 -2.02
C ASP A 77 -8.38 -8.08 -1.76
N GLU A 78 -9.16 -7.10 -2.23
CA GLU A 78 -8.94 -5.69 -1.92
C GLU A 78 -9.21 -5.44 -0.43
N VAL A 79 -8.26 -4.82 0.26
CA VAL A 79 -8.36 -4.57 1.71
C VAL A 79 -8.21 -3.11 2.10
N LEU A 80 -7.65 -2.28 1.21
CA LEU A 80 -7.55 -0.84 1.44
C LEU A 80 -7.43 -0.10 0.11
N ARG A 81 -8.12 1.04 -0.01
CA ARG A 81 -8.06 1.94 -1.17
C ARG A 81 -8.05 3.38 -0.70
N TYR A 82 -7.15 4.18 -1.25
CA TYR A 82 -7.03 5.61 -0.98
C TYR A 82 -6.45 6.32 -2.18
N ASP A 83 -6.58 7.65 -2.17
CA ASP A 83 -6.24 8.49 -3.31
C ASP A 83 -5.27 9.59 -2.90
N ARG A 84 -4.63 10.20 -3.90
CA ARG A 84 -3.85 11.44 -3.76
C ARG A 84 -2.83 11.39 -2.61
N PRO A 85 -1.87 10.44 -2.63
CA PRO A 85 -0.76 10.46 -1.69
C PRO A 85 0.01 11.77 -1.85
N GLN A 86 0.28 12.45 -0.74
CA GLN A 86 0.94 13.76 -0.74
C GLN A 86 1.82 13.92 0.49
N LYS A 87 2.85 14.76 0.40
CA LYS A 87 3.63 15.16 1.58
C LYS A 87 2.71 15.87 2.58
N ASP A 88 3.11 15.89 3.84
CA ASP A 88 2.44 16.75 4.82
C ASP A 88 2.41 18.22 4.34
N PRO A 89 1.33 18.95 4.65
CA PRO A 89 1.16 20.29 4.13
C PRO A 89 2.11 21.26 4.85
N VAL A 90 2.51 22.30 4.13
CA VAL A 90 3.35 23.39 4.68
C VAL A 90 2.54 24.66 4.90
N ALA A 91 2.97 25.49 5.85
CA ALA A 91 2.42 26.84 6.08
C ALA A 91 0.89 26.92 6.28
N GLY A 92 0.30 25.90 6.91
CA GLY A 92 -1.12 25.89 7.27
C GLY A 92 -2.08 25.51 6.14
N ALA A 93 -1.57 24.99 5.01
CA ALA A 93 -2.42 24.39 3.98
C ALA A 93 -3.10 23.10 4.51
N GLU A 94 -4.24 22.73 3.92
CA GLU A 94 -4.87 21.43 4.18
C GLU A 94 -4.23 20.31 3.34
N GLU A 95 -3.86 20.61 2.10
CA GLU A 95 -3.24 19.67 1.18
C GLU A 95 -1.76 19.99 0.94
N GLY A 96 -0.97 18.95 0.69
CA GLY A 96 0.47 19.06 0.42
C GLY A 96 0.82 18.74 -1.04
N GLU A 97 2.12 18.61 -1.31
CA GLU A 97 2.63 18.26 -2.65
C GLU A 97 2.34 16.78 -2.96
N LEU A 98 1.67 16.52 -4.09
CA LEU A 98 1.37 15.15 -4.56
C LEU A 98 2.65 14.35 -4.83
N ILE A 99 2.66 13.10 -4.37
CA ILE A 99 3.76 12.15 -4.55
C ILE A 99 3.49 11.32 -5.81
N LYS A 100 4.28 11.58 -6.85
CA LYS A 100 4.09 10.97 -8.19
C LYS A 100 4.98 9.77 -8.47
N SER A 101 6.11 9.68 -7.76
CA SER A 101 7.16 8.69 -7.99
C SER A 101 8.05 8.57 -6.77
N GLY A 102 8.73 7.45 -6.61
CA GLY A 102 9.70 7.22 -5.53
C GLY A 102 10.42 5.88 -5.70
N SER A 103 11.21 5.52 -4.69
CA SER A 103 11.77 4.17 -4.58
C SER A 103 10.78 3.23 -3.89
N ILE A 104 10.97 1.93 -4.12
CA ILE A 104 10.29 0.87 -3.36
C ILE A 104 11.34 0.20 -2.49
N SER A 105 11.03 0.10 -1.19
CA SER A 105 11.90 -0.51 -0.20
C SER A 105 11.14 -1.60 0.55
N LEU A 106 11.83 -2.68 0.89
CA LEU A 106 11.34 -3.71 1.81
C LEU A 106 12.13 -3.58 3.11
N GLN A 107 11.43 -3.31 4.19
CA GLN A 107 12.02 -3.07 5.51
C GLN A 107 11.42 -4.01 6.54
N SER A 108 12.26 -4.45 7.48
CA SER A 108 11.85 -5.01 8.75
C SER A 108 12.11 -3.97 9.83
N GLU A 109 11.12 -3.65 10.66
CA GLU A 109 11.28 -2.69 11.76
C GLU A 109 11.59 -3.39 13.09
N SER A 110 10.76 -4.35 13.51
CA SER A 110 10.88 -4.94 14.86
C SER A 110 10.83 -6.47 14.93
N HIS A 111 10.33 -7.15 13.89
CA HIS A 111 10.15 -8.60 13.89
C HIS A 111 10.67 -9.20 12.57
N PRO A 112 11.24 -10.42 12.60
CA PRO A 112 11.66 -11.10 11.39
C PRO A 112 10.52 -11.25 10.39
N ILE A 113 10.84 -11.12 9.11
CA ILE A 113 9.92 -11.34 7.99
C ILE A 113 10.70 -11.99 6.84
N ASP A 114 10.08 -12.99 6.21
CA ASP A 114 10.65 -13.67 5.06
C ASP A 114 9.94 -13.26 3.76
N PHE A 115 10.73 -13.03 2.71
CA PHE A 115 10.23 -12.77 1.37
C PHE A 115 10.68 -13.86 0.42
N ARG A 116 9.72 -14.56 -0.21
CA ARG A 116 10.02 -15.58 -1.23
C ARG A 116 10.02 -15.05 -2.66
N LYS A 117 9.03 -14.22 -3.02
CA LYS A 117 8.80 -13.77 -4.40
C LYS A 117 8.41 -12.30 -4.43
N VAL A 118 9.33 -11.47 -4.93
CA VAL A 118 9.13 -10.03 -5.14
C VAL A 118 9.08 -9.78 -6.64
N GLU A 119 8.01 -9.14 -7.10
CA GLU A 119 7.76 -8.87 -8.51
C GLU A 119 7.23 -7.45 -8.65
N ILE A 120 7.58 -6.81 -9.77
CA ILE A 120 7.07 -5.50 -10.15
C ILE A 120 6.56 -5.57 -11.58
N ILE A 121 5.42 -4.93 -11.82
CA ILE A 121 4.89 -4.71 -13.16
C ILE A 121 4.86 -3.21 -13.37
N ASP A 122 5.72 -2.73 -14.25
CA ASP A 122 5.76 -1.33 -14.62
C ASP A 122 4.59 -0.98 -15.56
N LEU A 123 3.75 -0.06 -15.10
CA LEU A 123 2.57 0.43 -15.81
C LEU A 123 2.81 1.77 -16.53
N GLU A 124 4.00 2.39 -16.41
CA GLU A 124 4.29 3.74 -16.91
C GLU A 124 4.02 3.89 -18.41
N LYS A 125 4.31 2.85 -19.20
CA LYS A 125 4.05 2.85 -20.66
C LYS A 125 2.57 3.01 -21.03
N TYR A 126 1.64 2.74 -20.11
CA TYR A 126 0.21 2.91 -20.31
C TYR A 126 -0.34 4.20 -19.65
N ALA A 127 0.48 4.96 -18.92
CA ALA A 127 0.03 6.11 -18.12
C ALA A 127 -0.64 7.22 -18.96
N LYS A 128 -0.30 7.32 -20.25
CA LYS A 128 -0.88 8.30 -21.19
C LYS A 128 -2.11 7.81 -21.94
N ASP A 129 -2.51 6.55 -21.74
CA ASP A 129 -3.69 5.94 -22.36
C ASP A 129 -4.58 5.32 -21.26
N PRO A 130 -5.55 6.08 -20.73
CA PRO A 130 -6.41 5.62 -19.65
C PRO A 130 -7.20 4.35 -19.98
N ALA A 131 -7.63 4.20 -21.24
CA ALA A 131 -8.37 3.02 -21.68
C ALA A 131 -7.47 1.78 -21.65
N LYS A 132 -6.24 1.90 -22.17
CA LYS A 132 -5.28 0.80 -22.15
C LYS A 132 -4.80 0.46 -20.74
N LEU A 133 -4.56 1.47 -19.91
CA LEU A 133 -4.19 1.27 -18.51
C LEU A 133 -5.28 0.49 -17.78
N ALA A 134 -6.55 0.88 -17.94
CA ALA A 134 -7.68 0.17 -17.34
C ALA A 134 -7.78 -1.29 -17.81
N GLU A 135 -7.62 -1.54 -19.12
CA GLU A 135 -7.61 -2.90 -19.68
C GLU A 135 -6.52 -3.77 -19.02
N VAL A 136 -5.29 -3.25 -18.92
CA VAL A 136 -4.14 -3.96 -18.35
C VAL A 136 -4.35 -4.23 -16.87
N VAL A 137 -4.77 -3.21 -16.11
CA VAL A 137 -5.06 -3.35 -14.66
C VAL A 137 -6.15 -4.40 -14.44
N ASN A 138 -7.26 -4.33 -15.18
CA ASN A 138 -8.34 -5.31 -15.07
C ASN A 138 -7.85 -6.74 -15.34
N LYS A 139 -7.01 -6.93 -16.37
CA LYS A 139 -6.44 -8.24 -16.69
C LYS A 139 -5.50 -8.75 -15.58
N LEU A 140 -4.69 -7.87 -14.99
CA LEU A 140 -3.78 -8.23 -13.91
C LEU A 140 -4.53 -8.60 -12.63
N MET A 141 -5.56 -7.83 -12.30
CA MET A 141 -6.34 -8.01 -11.06
C MET A 141 -7.41 -9.10 -11.17
N ALA A 142 -7.76 -9.55 -12.37
CA ALA A 142 -8.69 -10.67 -12.58
C ALA A 142 -8.17 -12.03 -12.05
N VAL A 143 -6.86 -12.16 -11.83
CA VAL A 143 -6.24 -13.39 -11.34
C VAL A 143 -5.87 -13.24 -9.87
N LYS A 144 -6.64 -13.86 -8.97
CA LYS A 144 -6.28 -13.89 -7.54
C LYS A 144 -5.03 -14.74 -7.33
N ARG A 145 -3.95 -14.11 -6.85
CA ARG A 145 -2.68 -14.77 -6.57
C ARG A 145 -2.65 -15.22 -5.11
N ILE A 146 -3.11 -16.43 -4.87
CA ILE A 146 -3.10 -17.03 -3.53
C ILE A 146 -1.85 -17.90 -3.39
N PRO A 147 -1.04 -17.72 -2.34
CA PRO A 147 0.14 -18.54 -2.12
C PRO A 147 -0.25 -19.97 -1.75
N LYS A 148 0.50 -20.94 -2.31
CA LYS A 148 0.51 -22.30 -1.78
C LYS A 148 1.35 -22.31 -0.50
N GLN A 149 0.80 -22.93 0.54
CA GLN A 149 1.46 -23.13 1.84
C GLN A 149 2.52 -24.22 1.72
#